data_AF-A0A420S438-F1
#
_entry.id   AF-A0A420S438-F1
#
_cell.length_a   1.000
_cell.length_b   1.000
_cell.length_c   1.000
_cell.angle_alpha   90.00
_cell.angle_beta   90.00
_cell.angle_gamma   90.00
#
_symmetry.space_group_name_H-M   'P 1'
#
loop_
_entity.id
_entity.type
_entity.pdbx_description
1 polymer ?
#
loop_
_entity_poly.entity_id
_entity_poly.type
_entity_poly.pdbx_seq_one_letter_code
_entity_poly.pdbx_strand_id
1 'polypeptide(L)'
;MATLPYTFYPLGPEEPAGVFSWGKAPQLTESDVLAGVARLGGRRTPNYCQAYLWSAGELLQTAINKRLLDHHALPIFYLQRHAAELLLKAPLSLAVEVQTYRERLGIRSSGFPTPGQAKRVHSSHNLQLLLRDLGAMLRDMQVGVIPQPLSEAVHQIVAIEKHATWARYEYSIQDDRLVHHLADEVVVPLTAIQGLLCQANDSLGALWPSTSGLVMGRLSEMLEYALRSAGEIP
;
A
#
# COMPACT_ATOMS: atom_id res chain seq x y z
N MET A 1 1.53 31.84 16.23
CA MET A 1 0.97 30.86 15.29
C MET A 1 1.94 30.74 14.13
N ALA A 2 2.60 29.59 13.98
CA ALA A 2 3.44 29.37 12.81
C ALA A 2 2.53 29.18 11.60
N THR A 3 2.48 30.16 10.70
CA THR A 3 1.90 29.98 9.37
C THR A 3 2.67 28.86 8.67
N LEU A 4 2.00 27.74 8.39
CA LEU A 4 2.58 26.66 7.59
C LEU A 4 3.08 27.28 6.27
N PRO A 5 4.38 27.14 5.91
CA PRO A 5 4.95 27.82 4.74
C PRO A 5 4.48 27.25 3.39
N TYR A 6 3.47 26.39 3.38
CA TYR A 6 3.04 25.65 2.19
C TYR A 6 1.52 25.57 2.11
N THR A 7 0.98 26.07 1.01
CA THR A 7 -0.40 25.80 0.59
C THR A 7 -0.61 24.29 0.48
N PHE A 8 -1.61 23.76 1.17
CA PHE A 8 -2.04 22.37 1.02
C PHE A 8 -2.66 22.20 -0.37
N TYR A 9 -2.04 21.34 -1.19
CA TYR A 9 -2.63 20.89 -2.44
C TYR A 9 -3.06 19.44 -2.23
N PRO A 10 -4.36 19.18 -2.06
CA PRO A 10 -4.84 17.82 -1.95
C PRO A 10 -4.52 17.04 -3.23
N LEU A 11 -4.40 15.72 -3.09
CA LEU A 11 -4.29 14.82 -4.22
C LEU A 11 -5.52 14.89 -5.11
N GLY A 12 -5.38 14.61 -6.41
CA GLY A 12 -6.52 14.55 -7.33
C GLY A 12 -7.34 13.25 -7.15
N PRO A 13 -8.57 13.18 -7.70
CA PRO A 13 -9.41 11.97 -7.63
C PRO A 13 -8.86 10.74 -8.34
N GLU A 14 -7.91 10.96 -9.25
CA GLU A 14 -7.19 9.91 -9.97
C GLU A 14 -6.08 9.27 -9.10
N GLU A 15 -5.79 9.85 -7.93
CA GLU A 15 -4.71 9.37 -7.05
C GLU A 15 -5.19 8.20 -6.18
N PRO A 16 -4.48 7.07 -6.20
CA PRO A 16 -4.97 5.80 -5.67
C PRO A 16 -4.85 5.69 -4.14
N ALA A 17 -5.36 4.59 -3.61
CA ALA A 17 -5.29 4.25 -2.20
C ALA A 17 -3.85 4.30 -1.66
N GLY A 18 -3.64 4.96 -0.53
CA GLY A 18 -2.61 4.50 0.40
C GLY A 18 -1.32 5.31 0.57
N VAL A 19 -1.20 6.54 0.08
CA VAL A 19 -0.10 7.44 0.49
C VAL A 19 -0.60 8.86 0.69
N PHE A 20 -0.50 9.37 1.92
CA PHE A 20 -0.71 10.80 2.21
C PHE A 20 0.48 11.57 1.61
N SER A 21 0.28 12.17 0.44
CA SER A 21 1.30 12.96 -0.23
C SER A 21 0.80 14.38 -0.44
N TRP A 22 1.70 15.35 -0.26
CA TRP A 22 1.41 16.74 -0.50
C TRP A 22 1.58 17.01 -2.00
N GLY A 23 0.48 17.39 -2.66
CA GLY A 23 0.49 17.77 -4.06
C GLY A 23 1.36 19.01 -4.32
N LYS A 24 1.60 19.28 -5.60
CA LYS A 24 2.18 20.54 -6.07
C LYS A 24 1.10 21.37 -6.77
N ALA A 25 1.37 22.67 -6.93
CA ALA A 25 0.49 23.55 -7.68
C ALA A 25 0.25 23.00 -9.11
N PRO A 26 -0.98 23.05 -9.66
CA PRO A 26 -1.31 22.48 -10.97
C PRO A 26 -0.40 22.96 -12.11
N GLN A 27 -0.01 24.23 -12.09
CA GLN A 27 0.87 24.81 -13.11
C GLN A 27 2.27 24.17 -13.10
N LEU A 28 2.76 23.77 -11.92
CA LEU A 28 4.01 23.03 -11.78
C LEU A 28 3.85 21.55 -12.17
N THR A 29 2.63 21.00 -12.11
CA THR A 29 2.33 19.68 -12.64
C THR A 29 2.50 19.67 -14.15
N GLU A 30 1.84 20.57 -14.86
CA GLU A 30 1.91 20.65 -16.32
C GLU A 30 3.34 20.86 -16.83
N SER A 31 4.09 21.81 -16.24
CA SER A 31 5.46 22.11 -16.68
C SER A 31 6.41 20.92 -16.49
N ASP A 32 6.32 20.24 -15.35
CA ASP A 32 7.19 19.10 -15.04
C ASP A 32 6.83 17.87 -15.90
N VAL A 33 5.54 17.66 -16.22
CA VAL A 33 5.10 16.60 -17.14
C VAL A 33 5.68 16.81 -18.54
N LEU A 34 5.56 18.03 -19.08
CA LEU A 34 6.16 18.38 -20.37
C LEU A 34 7.68 18.23 -20.38
N ALA A 35 8.34 18.51 -19.25
CA ALA A 35 9.79 18.39 -19.10
C ALA A 35 10.28 16.97 -18.76
N GLY A 36 9.39 16.03 -18.45
CA GLY A 36 9.77 14.69 -17.97
C GLY A 36 10.52 14.71 -16.62
N VAL A 37 10.23 15.68 -15.75
CA VAL A 37 10.94 15.87 -14.47
C VAL A 37 10.06 15.45 -13.30
N ALA A 38 10.63 14.62 -12.41
CA ALA A 38 10.01 14.30 -11.12
C ALA A 38 10.66 15.13 -9.99
N ARG A 39 9.85 15.56 -9.02
CA ARG A 39 10.32 16.26 -7.81
C ARG A 39 10.06 15.40 -6.59
N LEU A 40 11.13 15.00 -5.90
CA LEU A 40 11.09 14.06 -4.77
C LEU A 40 11.58 14.74 -3.48
N GLY A 41 11.03 14.36 -2.33
CA GLY A 41 11.49 14.83 -1.01
C GLY A 41 10.62 15.92 -0.36
N GLY A 42 10.94 16.24 0.90
CA GLY A 42 10.09 17.11 1.73
C GLY A 42 8.78 16.41 2.11
N ARG A 43 7.64 17.08 1.89
CA ARG A 43 6.30 16.48 2.06
C ARG A 43 5.81 15.70 0.82
N ARG A 44 6.63 15.61 -0.23
CA ARG A 44 6.35 14.83 -1.45
C ARG A 44 6.94 13.43 -1.32
N THR A 45 6.07 12.46 -1.14
CA THR A 45 6.40 11.04 -1.02
C THR A 45 5.93 10.30 -2.27
N PRO A 46 6.76 9.42 -2.86
CA PRO A 46 6.31 8.55 -3.95
C PRO A 46 5.13 7.68 -3.50
N ASN A 47 4.16 7.49 -4.38
CA ASN A 47 3.18 6.44 -4.21
C ASN A 47 3.79 5.10 -4.62
N TYR A 48 4.55 4.50 -3.69
CA TYR A 48 5.21 3.21 -3.95
C TYR A 48 4.20 2.14 -4.34
N CYS A 49 3.05 2.07 -3.65
CA CYS A 49 2.02 1.07 -3.93
C CYS A 49 1.60 1.09 -5.40
N GLN A 50 1.26 2.28 -5.90
CA GLN A 50 0.86 2.44 -7.29
C GLN A 50 1.99 2.16 -8.27
N ALA A 51 3.19 2.66 -7.97
CA ALA A 51 4.35 2.45 -8.83
C ALA A 51 4.61 0.94 -9.03
N TYR A 52 4.53 0.13 -7.97
CA TYR A 52 4.67 -1.32 -8.06
C TYR A 52 3.50 -1.99 -8.78
N LEU A 53 2.25 -1.57 -8.49
CA LEU A 53 1.06 -2.12 -9.12
C LEU A 53 1.03 -1.88 -10.65
N TRP A 54 1.33 -0.65 -11.08
CA TRP A 54 1.42 -0.30 -12.49
C TRP A 54 2.61 -0.95 -13.18
N SER A 55 3.79 -0.95 -12.55
CA SER A 55 4.97 -1.61 -13.12
C SER A 55 4.73 -3.10 -13.35
N ALA A 56 4.04 -3.77 -12.42
CA ALA A 56 3.65 -5.17 -12.59
C ALA A 56 2.71 -5.35 -13.81
N GLY A 57 1.70 -4.48 -13.94
CA GLY A 57 0.76 -4.50 -15.06
C GLY A 57 1.42 -4.26 -16.42
N GLU A 58 2.24 -3.22 -16.54
CA GLU A 58 2.97 -2.88 -17.77
C GLU A 58 3.95 -3.98 -18.19
N LEU A 59 4.70 -4.53 -17.22
CA LEU A 59 5.62 -5.63 -17.49
C LEU A 59 4.86 -6.91 -17.90
N LEU A 60 3.73 -7.20 -17.26
CA LEU A 60 2.87 -8.32 -17.62
C LEU A 60 2.35 -8.19 -19.05
N GLN A 61 1.78 -7.03 -19.41
CA GLN A 61 1.29 -6.79 -20.77
C GLN A 61 2.41 -6.91 -21.81
N THR A 62 3.58 -6.33 -21.52
CA THR A 62 4.76 -6.44 -22.38
C THR A 62 5.20 -7.89 -22.55
N ALA A 63 5.26 -8.67 -21.46
CA ALA A 63 5.66 -10.07 -21.49
C ALA A 63 4.66 -10.94 -22.26
N ILE A 64 3.35 -10.70 -22.12
CA ILE A 64 2.31 -11.37 -22.92
C ILE A 64 2.52 -11.06 -24.41
N ASN A 65 2.61 -9.78 -24.77
CA ASN A 65 2.72 -9.35 -26.16
C ASN A 65 4.00 -9.87 -26.84
N LYS A 66 5.10 -9.95 -26.10
CA LYS A 66 6.37 -10.48 -26.58
C LYS A 66 6.52 -11.99 -26.45
N ARG A 67 5.54 -12.70 -25.86
CA ARG A 67 5.60 -14.14 -25.55
C ARG A 67 6.79 -14.51 -24.66
N LEU A 68 7.05 -13.68 -23.64
CA LEU A 68 8.16 -13.81 -22.68
C LEU A 68 7.66 -13.97 -21.25
N LEU A 69 6.47 -14.56 -21.04
CA LEU A 69 5.87 -14.74 -19.72
C LEU A 69 6.81 -15.48 -18.78
N ASP A 70 7.31 -16.65 -19.17
CA ASP A 70 8.17 -17.47 -18.30
C ASP A 70 9.48 -16.77 -17.92
N HIS A 71 10.00 -15.92 -18.80
CA HIS A 71 11.23 -15.14 -18.58
C HIS A 71 11.01 -13.99 -17.58
N HIS A 72 9.79 -13.47 -17.49
CA HIS A 72 9.46 -12.32 -16.65
C HIS A 72 8.55 -12.68 -15.48
N ALA A 73 8.13 -13.95 -15.36
CA ALA A 73 7.13 -14.38 -14.40
C ALA A 73 7.54 -14.04 -12.97
N LEU A 74 8.79 -14.34 -12.60
CA LEU A 74 9.31 -14.07 -11.26
C LEU A 74 9.40 -12.56 -10.96
N PRO A 75 10.00 -11.71 -11.82
CA PRO A 75 9.93 -10.25 -11.66
C PRO A 75 8.51 -9.69 -11.55
N ILE A 76 7.57 -10.13 -12.40
CA ILE A 76 6.17 -9.66 -12.35
C ILE A 76 5.55 -10.06 -11.01
N PHE A 77 5.70 -11.34 -10.63
CA PHE A 77 5.18 -11.87 -9.37
C PHE A 77 5.73 -11.11 -8.16
N TYR A 78 7.03 -10.78 -8.17
CA TYR A 78 7.64 -9.98 -7.12
C TYR A 78 6.98 -8.60 -6.99
N LEU A 79 6.78 -7.89 -8.10
CA LEU A 79 6.13 -6.57 -8.11
C LEU A 79 4.70 -6.67 -7.58
N GLN A 80 3.96 -7.71 -7.97
CA GLN A 80 2.60 -7.99 -7.47
C GLN A 80 2.57 -8.28 -5.97
N ARG A 81 3.47 -9.15 -5.49
CA ARG A 81 3.62 -9.45 -4.06
C ARG A 81 3.93 -8.19 -3.26
N HIS A 82 4.81 -7.33 -3.76
CA HIS A 82 5.15 -6.10 -3.06
C HIS A 82 4.03 -5.07 -3.10
N ALA A 83 3.30 -4.95 -4.22
CA ALA A 83 2.08 -4.15 -4.28
C ALA A 83 1.04 -4.63 -3.24
N ALA A 84 0.84 -5.95 -3.10
CA ALA A 84 -0.05 -6.52 -2.07
C ALA A 84 0.41 -6.14 -0.64
N GLU A 85 1.71 -6.19 -0.36
CA GLU A 85 2.27 -5.76 0.93
C GLU A 85 1.94 -4.28 1.22
N LEU A 86 2.11 -3.42 0.22
CA LEU A 86 1.86 -1.98 0.36
C LEU A 86 0.35 -1.68 0.48
N LEU A 87 -0.52 -2.38 -0.24
CA LEU A 87 -1.97 -2.29 -0.09
C LEU A 87 -2.45 -2.68 1.32
N LEU A 88 -1.77 -3.62 1.98
CA LEU A 88 -2.05 -3.97 3.38
C LEU A 88 -1.50 -2.91 4.35
N LYS A 89 -0.26 -2.45 4.12
CA LYS A 89 0.43 -1.50 5.02
C LYS A 89 -0.14 -0.09 4.96
N ALA A 90 -0.69 0.34 3.83
CA ALA A 90 -1.27 1.65 3.65
C ALA A 90 -2.36 1.99 4.70
N PRO A 91 -3.48 1.25 4.79
CA PRO A 91 -4.51 1.51 5.80
C PRO A 91 -3.98 1.32 7.23
N LEU A 92 -3.10 0.34 7.45
CA LEU A 92 -2.51 0.11 8.77
C LEU A 92 -1.64 1.27 9.25
N SER A 93 -0.80 1.84 8.38
CA SER A 93 0.06 2.98 8.69
C SER A 93 -0.78 4.21 9.02
N LEU A 94 -1.82 4.46 8.22
CA LEU A 94 -2.73 5.58 8.45
C LEU A 94 -3.49 5.42 9.77
N ALA A 95 -3.96 4.21 10.08
CA ALA A 95 -4.59 3.90 11.36
C ALA A 95 -3.65 4.13 12.57
N VAL A 96 -2.37 3.77 12.44
CA VAL A 96 -1.35 4.06 13.47
C VAL A 96 -1.20 5.57 13.66
N GLU A 97 -1.15 6.34 12.58
CA GLU A 97 -1.04 7.80 12.63
C GLU A 97 -2.27 8.45 13.29
N VAL A 98 -3.48 8.02 12.92
CA VAL A 98 -4.73 8.46 13.55
C VAL A 98 -4.68 8.24 15.06
N GLN A 99 -4.25 7.06 15.50
CA GLN A 99 -4.19 6.74 16.94
C GLN A 99 -3.10 7.52 17.66
N THR A 100 -1.96 7.75 17.02
CA THR A 100 -0.90 8.62 17.55
C THR A 100 -1.43 10.03 17.83
N TYR A 101 -2.22 10.60 16.92
CA TYR A 101 -2.84 11.90 17.15
C TYR A 101 -3.93 11.86 18.22
N ARG A 102 -4.77 10.81 18.26
CA ARG A 102 -5.79 10.64 19.31
C ARG A 102 -5.16 10.59 20.70
N GLU A 103 -4.07 9.85 20.86
CA GLU A 103 -3.33 9.78 22.12
C GLU A 103 -2.78 11.15 22.54
N ARG A 104 -2.18 11.91 21.61
CA ARG A 104 -1.72 13.30 21.86
C ARG A 104 -2.85 14.22 22.34
N LEU A 105 -4.08 13.98 21.87
CA LEU A 105 -5.28 14.73 22.21
C LEU A 105 -6.00 14.19 23.47
N GLY A 106 -5.48 13.16 24.13
CA GLY A 106 -6.12 12.52 25.29
C GLY A 106 -7.39 11.72 24.92
N ILE A 107 -7.59 11.41 23.64
CA ILE A 107 -8.72 10.63 23.14
C ILE A 107 -8.38 9.15 23.30
N ARG A 108 -9.30 8.38 23.90
CA ARG A 108 -9.13 6.94 24.13
C ARG A 108 -8.82 6.19 22.82
N SER A 109 -7.79 5.35 22.87
CA SER A 109 -7.43 4.41 21.79
C SER A 109 -8.56 3.42 21.53
N SER A 110 -8.68 2.98 20.27
CA SER A 110 -9.67 1.98 19.87
C SER A 110 -9.27 0.54 20.22
N GLY A 111 -8.09 0.33 20.80
CA GLY A 111 -7.49 -1.01 21.00
C GLY A 111 -6.47 -1.38 19.91
N PHE A 112 -6.42 -0.62 18.82
CA PHE A 112 -5.37 -0.63 17.81
C PHE A 112 -4.53 0.66 17.90
N PRO A 113 -3.23 0.64 17.56
CA PRO A 113 -2.40 -0.55 17.39
C PRO A 113 -1.89 -1.09 18.74
N THR A 114 -1.73 -2.40 18.86
CA THR A 114 -0.81 -2.96 19.87
C THR A 114 0.65 -2.64 19.51
N PRO A 115 1.60 -2.61 20.46
CA PRO A 115 3.01 -2.35 20.15
C PRO A 115 3.58 -3.29 19.08
N GLY A 116 3.16 -4.56 19.09
CA GLY A 116 3.54 -5.54 18.08
C GLY A 116 2.98 -5.23 16.70
N GLN A 117 1.75 -4.73 16.60
CA GLN A 117 1.15 -4.31 15.34
C GLN A 117 1.86 -3.08 14.78
N ALA A 118 2.05 -2.03 15.58
CA ALA A 118 2.75 -0.81 15.16
C ALA A 118 4.14 -1.11 14.57
N LYS A 119 4.91 -2.00 15.22
CA LYS A 119 6.21 -2.44 14.69
C LYS A 119 6.08 -3.19 13.35
N ARG A 120 5.14 -4.13 13.26
CA ARG A 120 4.96 -4.98 12.07
C ARG A 120 4.52 -4.22 10.84
N VAL A 121 3.75 -3.15 10.99
CA VAL A 121 3.36 -2.27 9.87
C VAL A 121 4.58 -1.82 9.07
N HIS A 122 5.69 -1.52 9.75
CA HIS A 122 6.90 -1.06 9.09
C HIS A 122 7.84 -2.22 8.72
N SER A 123 8.03 -3.19 9.62
CA SER A 123 9.12 -4.18 9.48
C SER A 123 8.69 -5.54 8.93
N SER A 124 7.41 -5.88 8.91
CA SER A 124 6.95 -7.21 8.49
C SER A 124 6.79 -7.28 6.97
N HIS A 125 7.18 -8.41 6.40
CA HIS A 125 6.88 -8.78 5.00
C HIS A 125 5.90 -9.97 4.92
N ASN A 126 5.38 -10.43 6.06
CA ASN A 126 4.44 -11.55 6.10
C ASN A 126 3.02 -11.06 5.77
N LEU A 127 2.54 -11.38 4.57
CA LEU A 127 1.23 -10.93 4.08
C LEU A 127 0.06 -11.47 4.90
N GLN A 128 0.10 -12.73 5.36
CA GLN A 128 -0.97 -13.29 6.19
C GLN A 128 -1.08 -12.56 7.53
N LEU A 129 0.07 -12.25 8.14
CA LEU A 129 0.13 -11.53 9.40
C LEU A 129 -0.36 -10.09 9.25
N LEU A 130 0.01 -9.41 8.16
CA LEU A 130 -0.47 -8.07 7.83
C LEU A 130 -1.98 -8.07 7.51
N LEU A 131 -2.50 -9.07 6.79
CA LEU A 131 -3.92 -9.23 6.52
C LEU A 131 -4.73 -9.44 7.82
N ARG A 132 -4.19 -10.23 8.75
CA ARG A 132 -4.79 -10.41 10.08
C ARG A 132 -4.80 -9.10 10.88
N ASP A 133 -3.70 -8.38 10.87
CA ASP A 133 -3.59 -7.08 11.55
C ASP A 133 -4.56 -6.05 10.93
N LEU A 134 -4.72 -6.05 9.59
CA LEU A 134 -5.73 -5.24 8.90
C LEU A 134 -7.13 -5.60 9.38
N GLY A 135 -7.49 -6.88 9.43
CA GLY A 135 -8.78 -7.31 9.95
C GLY A 135 -9.04 -6.90 11.40
N ALA A 136 -8.02 -6.93 12.26
CA ALA A 136 -8.13 -6.42 13.63
C ALA A 136 -8.37 -4.91 13.66
N MET A 137 -7.55 -4.14 12.94
CA MET A 137 -7.68 -2.69 12.84
C MET A 137 -9.09 -2.28 12.37
N LEU A 138 -9.61 -2.91 11.30
CA LEU A 138 -10.91 -2.59 10.73
C LEU A 138 -12.05 -2.80 11.74
N ARG A 139 -11.98 -3.86 12.55
CA ARG A 139 -12.95 -4.13 13.62
C ARG A 139 -12.82 -3.14 14.77
N ASP A 140 -11.61 -2.94 15.27
CA ASP A 140 -11.34 -2.10 16.44
C ASP A 140 -11.69 -0.63 16.17
N MET A 141 -11.40 -0.14 14.95
CA MET A 141 -11.66 1.23 14.53
C MET A 141 -13.03 1.42 13.86
N GLN A 142 -13.76 0.35 13.54
CA GLN A 142 -15.07 0.38 12.87
C GLN A 142 -15.06 1.10 11.51
N VAL A 143 -13.97 0.94 10.75
CA VAL A 143 -13.75 1.64 9.47
C VAL A 143 -14.02 0.76 8.24
N GLY A 144 -14.56 -0.45 8.40
CA GLY A 144 -15.02 -1.28 7.29
C GLY A 144 -14.71 -2.76 7.46
N VAL A 145 -14.58 -3.46 6.34
CA VAL A 145 -14.21 -4.87 6.24
C VAL A 145 -13.07 -5.04 5.23
N ILE A 146 -12.35 -6.16 5.31
CA ILE A 146 -11.28 -6.46 4.36
C ILE A 146 -11.92 -6.62 2.97
N PRO A 147 -11.47 -5.87 1.94
CA PRO A 147 -11.94 -6.11 0.58
C PRO A 147 -11.67 -7.55 0.15
N GLN A 148 -12.69 -8.23 -0.37
CA GLN A 148 -12.56 -9.60 -0.85
C GLN A 148 -11.42 -9.77 -1.87
N PRO A 149 -11.26 -8.89 -2.88
CA PRO A 149 -10.14 -9.01 -3.83
C PRO A 149 -8.76 -8.96 -3.17
N LEU A 150 -8.61 -8.19 -2.09
CA LEU A 150 -7.35 -8.11 -1.35
C LEU A 150 -7.06 -9.42 -0.60
N SER A 151 -8.06 -9.98 0.07
CA SER A 151 -7.92 -11.27 0.76
C SER A 151 -7.59 -12.39 -0.24
N GLU A 152 -8.25 -12.41 -1.40
CA GLU A 152 -8.01 -13.42 -2.44
C GLU A 152 -6.63 -13.27 -3.06
N ALA A 153 -6.18 -12.05 -3.38
CA ALA A 153 -4.83 -11.81 -3.88
C ALA A 153 -3.77 -12.32 -2.89
N VAL A 154 -3.92 -11.99 -1.60
CA VAL A 154 -3.00 -12.45 -0.55
C VAL A 154 -2.99 -13.98 -0.46
N HIS A 155 -4.14 -14.64 -0.52
CA HIS A 155 -4.20 -16.10 -0.50
C HIS A 155 -3.51 -16.74 -1.71
N GLN A 156 -3.72 -16.21 -2.92
CA GLN A 156 -3.03 -16.72 -4.12
C GLN A 156 -1.52 -16.51 -4.04
N ILE A 157 -1.08 -15.33 -3.61
CA ILE A 157 0.35 -15.01 -3.49
C ILE A 157 1.01 -15.91 -2.44
N VAL A 158 0.37 -16.13 -1.29
CA VAL A 158 0.96 -16.95 -0.20
C VAL A 158 0.93 -18.45 -0.52
N ALA A 159 -0.04 -18.91 -1.31
CA ALA A 159 -0.07 -20.31 -1.78
C ALA A 159 1.18 -20.66 -2.62
N ILE A 160 1.66 -19.67 -3.38
CA ILE A 160 2.89 -19.75 -4.20
C ILE A 160 4.11 -19.48 -3.31
N GLU A 161 4.07 -18.38 -2.57
CA GLU A 161 5.16 -17.90 -1.75
C GLU A 161 4.93 -18.17 -0.25
N LYS A 162 5.13 -19.44 0.13
CA LYS A 162 4.93 -19.91 1.51
C LYS A 162 5.86 -19.24 2.53
N HIS A 163 7.08 -18.89 2.11
CA HIS A 163 8.05 -18.16 2.93
C HIS A 163 8.29 -16.79 2.31
N ALA A 164 8.34 -15.75 3.15
CA ALA A 164 8.50 -14.40 2.66
C ALA A 164 9.81 -14.24 1.86
N THR A 165 9.74 -13.49 0.76
CA THR A 165 10.86 -12.89 0.01
C THR A 165 11.62 -13.78 -0.96
N TRP A 166 11.20 -15.03 -1.22
CA TRP A 166 11.86 -15.83 -2.24
C TRP A 166 11.59 -15.35 -3.67
N ALA A 167 10.49 -14.65 -3.93
CA ALA A 167 10.26 -14.05 -5.24
C ALA A 167 11.39 -13.09 -5.69
N ARG A 168 12.24 -12.65 -4.75
CA ARG A 168 13.42 -11.81 -4.99
C ARG A 168 14.69 -12.59 -5.31
N TYR A 169 14.79 -13.85 -4.87
CA TYR A 169 16.03 -14.61 -4.89
C TYR A 169 15.75 -16.06 -5.28
N GLU A 170 16.42 -16.53 -6.33
CA GLU A 170 16.39 -17.95 -6.72
C GLU A 170 16.84 -18.86 -5.57
N TYR A 171 17.80 -18.39 -4.76
CA TYR A 171 18.32 -19.09 -3.59
C TYR A 171 18.22 -18.24 -2.32
N SER A 172 18.00 -18.88 -1.18
CA SER A 172 18.23 -18.26 0.14
C SER A 172 18.91 -19.22 1.10
N ILE A 173 19.43 -18.70 2.21
CA ILE A 173 19.92 -19.52 3.32
C ILE A 173 18.83 -19.58 4.38
N GLN A 174 18.37 -20.79 4.71
CA GLN A 174 17.42 -21.06 5.78
C GLN A 174 17.99 -22.14 6.69
N ASP A 175 18.10 -21.86 7.99
CA ASP A 175 18.65 -22.78 8.99
C ASP A 175 19.99 -23.41 8.55
N ASP A 176 20.92 -22.56 8.09
CA ASP A 176 22.24 -22.91 7.55
C ASP A 176 22.23 -23.82 6.30
N ARG A 177 21.08 -23.93 5.61
CA ARG A 177 20.94 -24.67 4.35
C ARG A 177 20.63 -23.73 3.19
N LEU A 178 21.29 -23.97 2.06
CA LEU A 178 20.94 -23.33 0.80
C LEU A 178 19.62 -23.92 0.29
N VAL A 179 18.59 -23.10 0.19
CA VAL A 179 17.28 -23.45 -0.34
C VAL A 179 17.17 -22.88 -1.75
N HIS A 180 16.93 -23.75 -2.73
CA HIS A 180 16.58 -23.36 -4.10
C HIS A 180 15.05 -23.25 -4.20
N HIS A 181 14.53 -22.06 -4.48
CA HIS A 181 13.10 -21.76 -4.37
C HIS A 181 12.27 -22.21 -5.56
N LEU A 182 12.89 -22.36 -6.73
CA LEU A 182 12.28 -22.84 -7.97
C LEU A 182 12.86 -24.20 -8.37
N ALA A 183 13.14 -25.05 -7.39
CA ALA A 183 13.61 -26.42 -7.64
C ALA A 183 12.55 -27.27 -8.37
N ASP A 184 11.28 -27.02 -8.06
CA ASP A 184 10.13 -27.61 -8.73
C ASP A 184 9.43 -26.57 -9.62
N GLU A 185 8.76 -27.03 -10.67
CA GLU A 185 7.96 -26.16 -11.53
C GLU A 185 6.78 -25.54 -10.74
N VAL A 186 6.62 -24.22 -10.85
CA VAL A 186 5.57 -23.48 -10.19
C VAL A 186 4.77 -22.69 -11.23
N VAL A 187 3.46 -22.90 -11.26
CA VAL A 187 2.54 -22.12 -12.09
C VAL A 187 2.05 -20.90 -11.32
N VAL A 188 2.32 -19.71 -11.87
CA VAL A 188 1.93 -18.43 -11.25
C VAL A 188 0.81 -17.78 -12.07
N PRO A 189 -0.40 -17.56 -11.50
CA PRO A 189 -1.52 -16.97 -12.22
C PRO A 189 -1.42 -15.43 -12.27
N LEU A 190 -0.38 -14.92 -12.94
CA LEU A 190 0.01 -13.50 -12.94
C LEU A 190 -1.15 -12.55 -13.29
N THR A 191 -1.93 -12.87 -14.34
CA THR A 191 -3.06 -12.04 -14.76
C THR A 191 -4.19 -11.99 -13.72
N ALA A 192 -4.47 -13.12 -13.06
CA ALA A 192 -5.50 -13.18 -12.03
C ALA A 192 -5.08 -12.37 -10.80
N ILE A 193 -3.82 -12.53 -10.36
CA ILE A 193 -3.26 -11.74 -9.26
C ILE A 193 -3.30 -10.25 -9.59
N GLN A 194 -2.88 -9.85 -10.80
CA GLN A 194 -2.93 -8.44 -11.22
C GLN A 194 -4.34 -7.87 -11.13
N GLY A 195 -5.33 -8.60 -11.67
CA GLY A 195 -6.73 -8.16 -11.65
C GLY A 195 -7.27 -7.98 -10.23
N LEU A 196 -6.97 -8.93 -9.33
CA LEU A 196 -7.37 -8.85 -7.93
C LEU A 196 -6.72 -7.66 -7.20
N LEU A 197 -5.44 -7.38 -7.47
CA LEU A 197 -4.74 -6.26 -6.86
C LEU A 197 -5.28 -4.90 -7.33
N CYS A 198 -5.63 -4.77 -8.62
CA CYS A 198 -6.30 -3.56 -9.13
C CYS A 198 -7.66 -3.36 -8.44
N GLN A 199 -8.49 -4.42 -8.37
CA GLN A 199 -9.78 -4.35 -7.69
C GLN A 199 -9.64 -4.07 -6.18
N ALA A 200 -8.59 -4.60 -5.55
CA ALA A 200 -8.28 -4.34 -4.14
C ALA A 200 -7.92 -2.87 -3.91
N ASN A 201 -7.09 -2.29 -4.79
CA ASN A 201 -6.77 -0.87 -4.77
C ASN A 201 -8.04 0.00 -4.85
N ASP A 202 -8.92 -0.31 -5.80
CA ASP A 202 -10.17 0.44 -6.00
C ASP A 202 -11.11 0.28 -4.80
N SER A 203 -11.19 -0.92 -4.23
CA SER A 203 -12.05 -1.22 -3.07
C SER A 203 -11.55 -0.60 -1.76
N LEU A 204 -10.24 -0.38 -1.62
CA LEU A 204 -9.69 0.37 -0.49
C LEU A 204 -10.04 1.86 -0.59
N GLY A 205 -10.15 2.38 -1.81
CA GLY A 205 -10.50 3.77 -2.12
C GLY A 205 -9.35 4.75 -1.99
N ALA A 206 -9.52 5.93 -2.58
CA ALA A 206 -8.55 7.02 -2.49
C ALA A 206 -8.61 7.76 -1.15
N LEU A 207 -7.49 8.40 -0.78
CA LEU A 207 -7.45 9.33 0.36
C LEU A 207 -8.19 10.64 0.08
N TRP A 208 -8.23 11.07 -1.19
CA TRP A 208 -8.85 12.31 -1.63
C TRP A 208 -9.28 12.27 -3.13
N PRO A 209 -10.37 12.94 -3.53
CA PRO A 209 -11.44 13.43 -2.66
C PRO A 209 -12.05 12.20 -1.98
N SER A 210 -12.38 12.34 -0.70
CA SER A 210 -12.82 11.20 0.12
C SER A 210 -13.90 10.43 -0.62
N THR A 211 -13.60 9.17 -0.96
CA THR A 211 -14.64 8.22 -1.34
C THR A 211 -15.32 7.80 -0.04
N SER A 212 -16.15 8.72 0.48
CA SER A 212 -16.81 8.60 1.77
C SER A 212 -17.46 7.23 1.88
N GLY A 213 -17.01 6.43 2.84
CA GLY A 213 -17.53 5.08 3.07
C GLY A 213 -16.52 3.94 2.85
N LEU A 214 -15.47 4.12 2.04
CA LEU A 214 -14.40 3.13 1.89
C LEU A 214 -13.33 3.27 2.98
N VAL A 215 -12.51 2.23 3.17
CA VAL A 215 -11.55 2.12 4.29
C VAL A 215 -10.60 3.32 4.34
N MET A 216 -9.95 3.63 3.21
CA MET A 216 -8.98 4.73 3.16
C MET A 216 -9.65 6.09 3.33
N GLY A 217 -10.85 6.27 2.76
CA GLY A 217 -11.64 7.49 2.91
C GLY A 217 -12.00 7.76 4.37
N ARG A 218 -12.53 6.75 5.09
CA ARG A 218 -12.87 6.86 6.52
C ARG A 218 -11.64 7.15 7.38
N LEU A 219 -10.52 6.46 7.12
CA LEU A 219 -9.27 6.71 7.86
C LEU A 219 -8.71 8.11 7.58
N SER A 220 -8.86 8.60 6.34
CA SER A 220 -8.49 9.97 5.94
C SER A 220 -9.31 11.02 6.69
N GLU A 221 -10.64 10.84 6.76
CA GLU A 221 -11.54 11.71 7.53
C GLU A 221 -11.18 11.73 9.03
N MET A 222 -10.86 10.56 9.61
CA MET A 222 -10.39 10.48 11.00
C MET A 222 -9.05 11.21 11.21
N LEU A 223 -8.12 11.08 10.28
CA LEU A 223 -6.82 11.76 10.35
C LEU A 223 -7.00 13.27 10.21
N GLU A 224 -7.79 13.73 9.23
CA GLU A 224 -8.07 15.14 9.01
C GLU A 224 -8.67 15.78 10.26
N TYR A 225 -9.67 15.13 10.86
CA TYR A 225 -10.26 15.59 12.13
C TYR A 225 -9.21 15.70 13.24
N ALA A 226 -8.33 14.70 13.37
CA ALA A 226 -7.29 14.69 14.38
C ALA A 226 -6.24 15.78 14.16
N LEU A 227 -5.83 16.02 12.90
CA LEU A 227 -4.90 17.09 12.52
C LEU A 227 -5.49 18.49 12.79
N ARG A 228 -6.75 18.72 12.43
CA ARG A 228 -7.48 19.97 12.73
C ARG A 228 -7.57 20.20 14.23
N SER A 229 -7.95 19.15 14.98
CA SER A 229 -8.07 19.21 16.45
C SER A 229 -6.73 19.48 17.13
N ALA A 230 -5.62 19.04 16.53
CA ALA A 230 -4.26 19.31 17.00
C ALA A 230 -3.71 20.68 16.54
N GLY A 231 -4.43 21.43 15.69
CA GLY A 231 -3.97 22.70 15.13
C GLY A 231 -2.84 22.56 14.10
N GLU A 232 -2.64 21.36 13.54
CA GLU A 232 -1.60 21.08 12.53
C GLU A 232 -2.03 21.54 11.13
N ILE A 233 -3.34 21.72 10.91
CA ILE A 233 -3.95 22.29 9.72
C ILE A 233 -5.11 23.21 10.14
N PRO A 234 -5.37 24.32 9.41
CA PRO A 234 -6.45 25.27 9.71
C PRO A 234 -7.82 24.65 9.50
#